data_AF-A0A7V6X4P4-F1
#
_entry.id   AF-A0A7V6X4P4-F1
#
_cell.length_a   1.000
_cell.length_b   1.000
_cell.length_c   1.000
_cell.angle_alpha   90.00
_cell.angle_beta   90.00
_cell.angle_gamma   90.00
#
_symmetry.space_group_name_H-M   'P 1'
#
loop_
_entity.id
_entity.type
_entity.pdbx_description
1 polymer ?
#
loop_
_entity_poly.entity_id
_entity_poly.type
_entity_poly.pdbx_seq_one_letter_code
_entity_poly.pdbx_strand_id
1 'polypeptide(L)' 'MSIKKTVIKGIFVFLLLLVLEISFVEHHVIYWWHALVGFDFLFGLLGAVLLIFLAKGFLNKLVMRNEDYYQPKGGEDGHV' A
#
# COMPACT_ATOMS: atom_id res chain seq x y z
N MET A 1 -11.74 -15.13 9.07
CA MET A 1 -10.37 -15.17 9.62
C MET A 1 -10.36 -14.40 10.93
N SER A 2 -9.99 -15.02 12.06
CA SER A 2 -10.04 -14.35 13.37
C SER A 2 -9.03 -13.20 13.40
N ILE A 3 -9.47 -11.97 13.65
CA ILE A 3 -8.67 -10.73 13.61
C ILE A 3 -7.36 -10.87 14.40
N LYS A 4 -7.40 -11.60 15.53
CA LYS A 4 -6.25 -11.88 16.38
C LYS A 4 -5.15 -12.65 15.65
N LYS A 5 -5.53 -13.67 14.87
CA LYS A 5 -4.59 -14.48 14.08
C LYS A 5 -3.95 -13.67 12.96
N THR A 6 -4.71 -12.75 12.35
CA THR A 6 -4.19 -11.85 11.32
C THR A 6 -3.15 -10.88 11.88
N VAL A 7 -3.45 -10.26 13.03
CA VAL A 7 -2.54 -9.32 13.69
C VAL A 7 -1.24 -10.01 14.11
N ILE A 8 -1.34 -11.21 14.71
CA ILE A 8 -0.16 -11.99 15.12
C ILE A 8 0.75 -12.31 13.93
N LYS A 9 0.18 -12.72 12.80
CA LYS A 9 0.95 -12.96 11.56
C LYS A 9 1.67 -11.70 11.08
N GLY A 10 1.00 -10.55 11.12
CA GLY A 10 1.60 -9.27 10.74
C GLY A 10 2.79 -8.90 11.62
N ILE A 11 2.66 -9.06 12.94
CA ILE A 11 3.76 -8.82 13.89
C ILE A 11 4.93 -9.77 13.62
N PHE A 12 4.65 -11.04 13.35
CA PHE A 12 5.69 -12.04 13.10
C PHE A 12 6.49 -11.72 11.82
N VAL A 13 5.80 -11.31 10.75
CA VAL A 13 6.43 -10.86 9.51
C VAL A 13 7.28 -9.61 9.74
N PHE A 14 6.78 -8.64 10.51
CA PHE A 14 7.53 -7.43 10.87
C PHE A 14 8.84 -7.77 11.60
N LEU A 15 8.78 -8.63 12.63
CA LEU A 15 9.96 -9.06 13.38
C LEU A 15 10.96 -9.81 12.51
N LEU A 16 10.49 -10.67 11.60
CA LEU A 16 11.36 -11.41 10.69
C LEU A 16 12.11 -10.47 9.72
N LEU A 17 11.43 -9.46 9.18
CA LEU A 17 12.06 -8.47 8.31
C LEU A 17 13.09 -7.62 9.06
N LEU A 18 12.83 -7.26 10.31
CA LEU A 18 13.76 -6.53 11.16
C LEU A 18 15.02 -7.35 11.46
N VAL A 19 14.88 -8.65 11.74
CA VAL A 19 16.03 -9.55 11.94
C VAL A 19 16.87 -9.69 10.66
N LEU A 20 16.22 -9.76 9.50
CA LEU A 20 16.93 -9.80 8.21
C LEU A 20 17.74 -8.52 8.00
N GLU A 21 17.16 -7.35 8.25
CA GLU A 21 17.88 -6.09 8.10
C GLU A 21 19.13 -6.04 8.99
N ILE A 22 19.01 -6.39 10.28
CA ILE A 22 20.17 -6.45 11.20
C ILE A 22 21.24 -7.42 10.69
N SER A 23 20.84 -8.55 10.09
CA SER A 23 21.77 -9.58 9.64
C SER A 23 22.52 -9.20 8.36
N PHE A 24 21.95 -8.33 7.52
CA PHE A 24 22.49 -7.98 6.20
C PHE A 24 23.01 -6.54 6.09
N VAL A 25 22.90 -5.71 7.13
CA VAL A 25 23.45 -4.35 7.13
C VAL A 25 24.97 -4.39 7.25
N GLU A 26 25.64 -4.25 6.10
CA GLU A 26 27.02 -3.76 6.03
C GLU A 26 27.00 -2.24 6.23
N HIS A 27 27.51 -1.76 7.38
CA HIS A 27 27.54 -0.35 7.75
C HIS A 27 28.55 0.46 6.90
N HIS A 28 28.24 0.70 5.63
CA HIS A 28 28.90 1.77 4.86
C HIS A 28 28.09 3.06 5.00
N VAL A 29 28.13 3.63 6.20
CA VAL A 29 27.31 4.79 6.57
C VAL A 29 27.86 6.07 5.92
N ILE A 30 27.33 6.43 4.76
CA ILE A 30 27.64 7.70 4.08
C ILE A 30 26.76 8.85 4.64
N TYR A 31 25.56 8.53 5.11
CA TYR A 31 24.59 9.51 5.61
C TYR A 31 24.11 9.17 7.02
N TRP A 32 23.97 10.20 7.87
CA TRP A 32 23.67 10.08 9.31
C TRP A 32 22.35 9.36 9.62
N TRP A 33 21.37 9.38 8.71
CA TRP A 33 20.08 8.69 8.92
C TRP A 33 20.16 7.17 8.74
N HIS A 34 21.13 6.66 7.96
CA HIS A 34 21.40 5.21 7.87
C HIS A 34 22.17 4.67 9.08
N ALA A 35 22.55 5.54 10.04
CA ALA A 35 23.13 5.09 11.31
C ALA A 35 22.08 4.48 12.24
N LEU A 36 20.78 4.69 11.96
CA LEU A 36 19.69 4.09 12.70
C LEU A 36 19.42 2.67 12.18
N VAL A 37 19.77 1.67 12.98
CA VAL A 37 19.39 0.27 12.72
C VAL A 37 17.86 0.18 12.61
N GLY A 38 17.34 -0.27 11.47
CA GLY A 38 15.90 -0.30 11.21
C GLY A 38 15.40 0.75 10.22
N PHE A 39 16.22 1.74 9.85
CA PHE A 39 15.77 2.88 9.06
C PHE A 39 15.25 2.48 7.69
N ASP A 40 16.00 1.65 6.95
CA ASP A 40 15.64 1.27 5.58
C ASP A 40 14.37 0.42 5.55
N PHE A 41 14.19 -0.46 6.53
CA PHE A 41 12.96 -1.21 6.69
C PHE A 41 11.77 -0.32 7.04
N LEU A 42 11.91 0.57 8.03
CA LEU A 42 10.86 1.51 8.42
C LEU A 42 10.48 2.43 7.26
N PHE A 43 11.48 2.93 6.53
CA PHE A 43 11.28 3.80 5.38
C PHE A 43 10.61 3.05 4.22
N GLY A 44 11.00 1.81 3.94
CA GLY A 44 10.36 0.95 2.96
C GLY A 44 8.91 0.61 3.32
N LEU A 45 8.64 0.27 4.58
CA LEU A 45 7.29 0.01 5.09
C LEU A 45 6.41 1.26 4.97
N LEU A 46 6.93 2.41 5.41
CA LEU A 46 6.22 3.69 5.35
C LEU A 46 5.97 4.10 3.90
N GLY A 47 6.95 3.90 3.01
CA GLY A 47 6.82 4.11 1.57
C GLY A 47 5.72 3.24 0.95
N ALA A 48 5.68 1.95 1.29
CA ALA A 48 4.64 1.04 0.81
C ALA A 48 3.24 1.47 1.27
N VAL A 49 3.09 1.82 2.55
CA VAL A 49 1.82 2.34 3.09
C VAL A 49 1.44 3.64 2.38
N LEU A 50 2.38 4.57 2.21
CA LEU A 50 2.16 5.83 1.51
C LEU A 50 1.66 5.60 0.08
N LEU A 51 2.29 4.68 -0.66
CA LEU A 51 1.87 4.32 -2.02
C LEU A 51 0.45 3.74 -2.06
N ILE A 52 0.07 2.89 -1.10
CA ILE A 52 -1.28 2.35 -1.01
C ILE A 52 -2.30 3.47 -0.78
N PHE A 53 -1.99 4.40 0.12
CA PHE A 53 -2.86 5.56 0.38
C PHE A 53 -2.95 6.48 -0.84
N LEU A 54 -1.84 6.74 -1.51
CA LEU A 54 -1.82 7.54 -2.74
C LEU A 54 -2.66 6.88 -3.84
N ALA A 55 -2.50 5.58 -4.05
CA ALA A 55 -3.26 4.83 -5.03
C ALA A 55 -4.77 4.84 -4.73
N LYS A 56 -5.16 4.55 -3.48
CA LYS A 56 -6.58 4.53 -3.12
C LYS A 56 -7.23 5.91 -3.07
N GLY A 57 -6.50 6.92 -2.60
CA GLY A 57 -7.05 8.26 -2.39
C GLY A 57 -7.01 9.13 -3.65
N PHE A 58 -5.87 9.15 -4.32
CA PHE A 58 -5.63 10.04 -5.46
C PHE A 58 -5.86 9.33 -6.79
N LEU A 59 -5.25 8.17 -7.01
CA LEU A 59 -5.34 7.46 -8.29
C LEU A 59 -6.78 7.00 -8.58
N ASN A 60 -7.52 6.60 -7.55
CA ASN A 60 -8.94 6.25 -7.70
C ASN A 60 -9.78 7.42 -8.24
N LYS A 61 -9.56 8.65 -7.75
CA LYS A 61 -10.25 9.84 -8.27
C LYS A 61 -9.79 10.25 -9.66
N LEU A 62 -8.51 10.04 -9.98
CA LEU A 62 -7.94 10.38 -11.29
C LEU A 62 -8.38 9.39 -12.38
N VAL A 63 -8.47 8.10 -12.05
CA VAL A 63 -8.70 7.02 -13.02
C VAL A 63 -10.18 6.67 -13.16
N MET A 64 -11.01 6.88 -12.14
CA MET A 64 -12.46 6.65 -12.27
C MET A 64 -13.06 7.61 -13.30
N ARG A 65 -13.26 7.10 -14.51
CA ARG A 65 -14.04 7.72 -15.59
C ARG A 65 -15.53 7.53 -15.30
N ASN A 66 -16.36 8.55 -15.52
CA ASN A 66 -17.81 8.45 -15.38
C ASN A 66 -18.34 7.26 -16.19
N GLU A 67 -19.01 6.33 -15.51
CA GLU A 67 -19.56 5.10 -16.08
C GLU A 67 -20.92 5.35 -16.77
N ASP A 68 -20.98 6.28 -17.74
CA ASP A 68 -22.23 6.59 -18.45
C ASP A 68 -22.58 5.55 -19.54
N TYR A 69 -22.01 4.33 -19.48
CA TYR A 69 -22.17 3.29 -20.51
C TYR A 69 -23.50 2.53 -20.45
N TYR A 70 -24.22 2.64 -19.34
CA TYR A 70 -25.52 1.98 -19.14
C TYR A 70 -26.67 2.97 -18.93
N GLN A 71 -26.47 4.26 -19.18
CA GLN A 71 -27.63 5.14 -19.29
C GLN A 71 -28.49 4.63 -20.45
N PRO A 72 -29.74 4.20 -20.20
CA PRO A 72 -30.65 3.93 -21.28
C PRO A 72 -30.81 5.26 -22.01
N LYS A 73 -30.18 5.39 -23.17
CA LYS A 73 -30.53 6.44 -24.11
C LYS A 73 -32.02 6.26 -24.32
N GLY A 74 -32.81 7.26 -23.93
CA GLY A 74 -34.24 7.31 -24.22
C GLY A 74 -34.42 7.15 -25.71
N GLY A 75 -34.62 5.90 -26.13
CA GLY A 75 -35.15 5.54 -27.42
C GLY A 75 -36.64 5.52 -27.21
N GLU A 76 -37.29 6.53 -27.76
CA GLU A 76 -38.71 6.51 -28.06
C GLU A 76 -38.96 5.34 -29.03
N ASP A 77 -39.39 4.18 -28.54
CA ASP A 77 -40.03 3.17 -29.36
C ASP A 77 -41.47 2.91 -28.87
N GLY A 78 -42.35 3.74 -29.43
CA GLY A 78 -43.79 3.67 -29.26
C GLY A 78 -44.41 2.38 -29.82
N HIS A 79 -44.70 1.45 -28.92
CA HIS A 79 -45.66 0.37 -29.15
C HIS A 79 -46.75 0.39 -28.07
N VAL A 80 -47.73 1.28 -28.24
CA VAL A 80 -49.12 1.16 -27.74
C VAL A 80 -50.09 1.67 -28.78
#